data_AF-A0A377D7K0-F1
#
_entry.id   AF-A0A377D7K0-F1
#
_cell.length_a   1.000
_cell.length_b   1.000
_cell.length_c   1.000
_cell.angle_alpha   90.00
_cell.angle_beta   90.00
_cell.angle_gamma   90.00
#
_symmetry.space_group_name_H-M   'P 1'
#
loop_
_entity.id
_entity.type
_entity.pdbx_description
1 polymer ?
#
loop_
_entity_poly.entity_id
_entity_poly.type
_entity_poly.pdbx_seq_one_letter_code
_entity_poly.pdbx_strand_id
1 'polypeptide(L)'
;MMRRVNIFCSFALLFASHNSLAVTYPLPPEGSRLVGQSLTVTIPDHNTQPLETFAAQYGQGLSNILEANPGADVFLPKSGSQLTIPQQTDFARHCS
;
A
#
# COMPACT_ATOMS: atom_id res chain seq x y z
N MET A 1 19.89 38.93 14.71
CA MET A 1 20.31 37.54 14.44
C MET A 1 19.12 36.58 14.38
N MET A 2 18.23 36.54 15.40
CA MET A 2 17.07 35.61 15.43
C MET A 2 16.09 35.67 14.26
N ARG A 3 15.78 36.86 13.69
CA ARG A 3 14.80 36.99 12.59
C ARG A 3 15.21 36.27 11.30
N ARG A 4 16.52 36.19 11.01
CA ARG A 4 17.04 35.44 9.86
C ARG A 4 16.96 33.93 10.10
N VAL A 5 17.27 33.48 11.32
CA VAL A 5 17.18 32.06 11.72
C VAL A 5 15.74 31.56 11.64
N ASN A 6 14.75 32.34 12.11
CA ASN A 6 13.34 31.96 11.98
C ASN A 6 12.91 31.79 10.52
N ILE A 7 13.32 32.69 9.62
CA ILE A 7 12.98 32.59 8.20
C ILE A 7 13.60 31.33 7.59
N PHE A 8 14.87 31.03 7.89
CA PHE A 8 15.51 29.79 7.43
C PHE A 8 14.82 28.54 7.99
N CYS A 9 14.44 28.52 9.26
CA CYS A 9 13.66 27.42 9.84
C CYS A 9 12.29 27.26 9.18
N SER A 10 11.57 28.36 8.89
CA SER A 10 10.28 28.29 8.21
C SER A 10 10.40 27.73 6.79
N PHE A 11 11.42 28.14 6.03
CA PHE A 11 11.69 27.57 4.71
C PHE A 11 12.06 26.07 4.79
N ALA A 12 12.92 25.69 5.75
CA ALA A 12 13.29 24.29 5.95
C ALA A 12 12.07 23.39 6.26
N LEU A 13 11.11 23.89 7.04
CA LEU A 13 9.87 23.16 7.35
C LEU A 13 8.94 23.02 6.14
N LEU A 14 8.87 24.03 5.27
CA LEU A 14 8.09 23.96 4.01
C LEU A 14 8.64 22.86 3.07
N PHE A 15 9.97 22.76 2.94
CA PHE A 15 10.62 21.72 2.15
C PHE A 15 10.56 20.32 2.77
N ALA A 16 10.25 20.21 4.07
CA ALA A 16 10.13 18.93 4.77
C ALA A 16 8.71 18.30 4.66
N SER A 17 7.80 18.88 3.88
CA SER A 17 6.47 18.32 3.68
C SER A 17 6.50 17.09 2.77
N HIS A 18 5.81 16.02 3.18
CA HIS A 18 5.64 14.79 2.38
C HIS A 18 4.29 14.80 1.65
N ASN A 19 4.27 14.27 0.43
CA ASN A 19 3.03 14.02 -0.30
C ASN A 19 2.33 12.80 0.29
N SER A 20 1.04 12.91 0.61
CA SER A 20 0.17 11.77 0.88
C SER A 20 -0.56 11.37 -0.40
N LEU A 21 -0.49 10.08 -0.74
CA LEU A 21 -1.24 9.52 -1.85
C LEU A 21 -2.33 8.61 -1.29
N ALA A 22 -3.56 8.79 -1.75
CA ALA A 22 -4.69 7.94 -1.42
C ALA A 22 -5.12 7.14 -2.65
N VAL A 23 -5.49 5.88 -2.43
CA VAL A 23 -6.09 5.06 -3.49
C VAL A 23 -7.52 5.54 -3.71
N THR A 24 -7.81 5.98 -4.93
CA THR A 24 -9.15 6.46 -5.32
C THR A 24 -9.88 5.36 -6.08
N TYR A 25 -11.06 4.99 -5.61
CA TYR A 25 -11.92 4.00 -6.26
C TYR A 25 -13.10 4.71 -6.93
N PRO A 26 -13.32 4.52 -8.24
CA PRO A 26 -14.53 5.03 -8.89
C PRO A 26 -15.76 4.32 -8.31
N LEU A 27 -16.90 5.02 -8.34
CA LEU A 27 -18.16 4.42 -7.92
C LEU A 27 -18.48 3.21 -8.82
N PRO A 28 -18.80 2.03 -8.25
CA PRO A 28 -19.13 0.87 -9.05
C PRO A 28 -20.46 1.07 -9.79
N PRO A 29 -20.68 0.38 -10.92
CA PRO A 29 -21.97 0.38 -11.63
C PRO A 29 -23.14 0.00 -10.72
N GLU A 30 -24.35 0.45 -11.05
CA GLU A 30 -25.54 0.08 -10.27
C GLU A 30 -25.67 -1.45 -10.12
N GLY A 31 -25.93 -1.90 -8.90
CA GLY A 31 -26.00 -3.32 -8.54
C GLY A 31 -24.64 -4.00 -8.31
N SER A 32 -23.52 -3.35 -8.68
CA SER A 32 -22.16 -3.83 -8.38
C SER A 32 -21.62 -3.17 -7.12
N ARG A 33 -20.80 -3.92 -6.38
CA ARG A 33 -20.15 -3.44 -5.14
C ARG A 33 -18.63 -3.57 -5.19
N LEU A 34 -18.10 -4.38 -6.11
CA LEU A 34 -16.68 -4.60 -6.26
C LEU A 34 -16.02 -3.38 -6.93
N VAL A 35 -14.94 -2.90 -6.30
CA VAL A 35 -14.07 -1.85 -6.82
C VAL A 35 -12.61 -2.28 -6.71
N GLY A 36 -11.73 -1.70 -7.52
CA GLY A 36 -10.32 -2.07 -7.57
C GLY A 36 -10.04 -3.31 -8.42
N GLN A 37 -8.77 -3.71 -8.47
CA GLN A 37 -8.31 -4.88 -9.22
C GLN A 37 -7.19 -5.57 -8.45
N SER A 38 -7.21 -6.90 -8.39
CA SER A 38 -6.09 -7.65 -7.83
C SER A 38 -4.89 -7.61 -8.77
N LEU A 39 -3.70 -7.39 -8.21
CA LEU A 39 -2.45 -7.35 -8.95
C LEU A 39 -1.65 -8.62 -8.68
N THR A 40 -0.91 -9.09 -9.67
CA THR A 40 0.07 -10.17 -9.48
C THR A 40 1.45 -9.61 -9.73
N VAL A 41 2.31 -9.73 -8.73
CA VAL A 41 3.68 -9.21 -8.77
C VAL A 41 4.66 -10.36 -8.58
N THR A 42 5.83 -10.28 -9.21
CA THR A 42 6.88 -11.28 -9.01
C THR A 42 7.81 -10.80 -7.91
N ILE A 43 8.11 -11.67 -6.96
CA ILE A 43 9.09 -11.37 -5.91
C ILE A 43 10.46 -11.29 -6.55
N PRO A 44 11.24 -10.21 -6.32
CA PRO A 44 12.54 -10.03 -6.94
C PRO A 44 13.49 -11.20 -6.64
N ASP A 45 14.40 -11.45 -7.58
CA ASP A 45 15.48 -12.41 -7.37
C ASP A 45 16.36 -11.99 -6.19
N HIS A 46 16.88 -12.99 -5.46
CA HIS A 46 17.68 -12.76 -4.25
C HIS A 46 17.00 -11.88 -3.18
N ASN A 47 15.67 -11.99 -3.06
CA ASN A 47 14.90 -11.30 -2.05
C ASN A 47 15.42 -11.58 -0.63
N THR A 48 15.59 -10.52 0.15
CA THR A 48 15.94 -10.55 1.57
C THR A 48 14.87 -9.90 2.46
N GLN A 49 13.79 -9.41 1.85
CA GLN A 49 12.74 -8.68 2.54
C GLN A 49 11.60 -9.60 2.99
N PRO A 50 10.99 -9.34 4.15
CA PRO A 50 9.81 -10.07 4.61
C PRO A 50 8.57 -9.74 3.79
N LEU A 51 7.54 -10.57 3.92
CA LEU A 51 6.27 -10.41 3.21
C LEU A 51 5.59 -9.06 3.53
N GLU A 52 5.76 -8.58 4.76
CA GLU A 52 5.23 -7.29 5.23
C GLU A 52 5.76 -6.10 4.43
N THR A 53 7.01 -6.16 3.94
CA THR A 53 7.56 -5.08 3.10
C THR A 53 6.77 -4.94 1.80
N PHE A 54 6.37 -6.05 1.21
CA PHE A 54 5.52 -6.06 0.01
C PHE A 54 4.10 -5.59 0.35
N ALA A 55 3.54 -6.03 1.48
CA ALA A 55 2.24 -5.56 1.94
C ALA A 55 2.19 -4.03 2.07
N ALA A 56 3.16 -3.45 2.78
CA ALA A 56 3.29 -2.02 2.99
C ALA A 56 3.50 -1.24 1.68
N GLN A 57 4.30 -1.78 0.75
CA GLN A 57 4.54 -1.16 -0.56
C GLN A 57 3.24 -0.94 -1.35
N TYR A 58 2.29 -1.87 -1.24
CA TYR A 58 1.00 -1.79 -1.93
C TYR A 58 -0.16 -1.29 -1.05
N GLY A 59 0.15 -0.80 0.16
CA GLY A 59 -0.84 -0.30 1.11
C GLY A 59 -1.80 -1.38 1.61
N GLN A 60 -1.38 -2.64 1.62
CA GLN A 60 -2.15 -3.77 2.11
C GLN A 60 -1.72 -4.15 3.52
N GLY A 61 -2.67 -4.64 4.32
CA GLY A 61 -2.34 -5.29 5.58
C GLY A 61 -1.77 -6.69 5.36
N LEU A 62 -0.88 -7.13 6.23
CA LEU A 62 -0.28 -8.48 6.18
C LEU A 62 -1.34 -9.59 6.08
N SER A 63 -2.41 -9.46 6.85
CA SER A 63 -3.52 -10.43 6.89
C SER A 63 -4.14 -10.63 5.51
N ASN A 64 -4.35 -9.53 4.77
CA ASN A 64 -4.95 -9.57 3.45
C ASN A 64 -4.02 -10.31 2.47
N ILE A 65 -2.72 -10.04 2.55
CA ILE A 65 -1.72 -10.71 1.71
C ILE A 65 -1.64 -12.20 2.03
N LEU A 66 -1.69 -12.60 3.31
CA LEU A 66 -1.67 -14.00 3.70
C LEU A 66 -2.93 -14.76 3.28
N GLU A 67 -4.09 -14.12 3.39
CA GLU A 67 -5.36 -14.69 2.92
C GLU A 67 -5.33 -14.93 1.40
N ALA A 68 -4.76 -13.98 0.64
CA ALA A 68 -4.64 -14.10 -0.82
C ALA A 68 -3.53 -15.07 -1.28
N ASN A 69 -2.55 -15.38 -0.44
CA ASN A 69 -1.38 -16.20 -0.79
C ASN A 69 -1.17 -17.33 0.22
N PRO A 70 -1.98 -18.40 0.16
CA PRO A 70 -1.88 -19.51 1.09
C PRO A 70 -0.51 -20.17 1.02
N GLY A 71 0.11 -20.36 2.20
CA GLY A 71 1.44 -20.98 2.31
C GLY A 71 2.61 -20.06 1.96
N ALA A 72 2.37 -18.75 1.75
CA ALA A 72 3.45 -17.78 1.63
C ALA A 72 4.26 -17.71 2.94
N ASP A 73 5.59 -17.70 2.81
CA ASP A 73 6.50 -17.49 3.93
C ASP A 73 6.45 -16.01 4.36
N VAL A 74 6.07 -15.77 5.62
CA VAL A 74 5.94 -14.43 6.20
C VAL A 74 7.31 -13.73 6.32
N PHE A 75 8.35 -14.50 6.65
CA PHE A 75 9.67 -13.97 6.99
C PHE A 75 10.57 -13.81 5.78
N LEU A 76 10.52 -14.77 4.85
CA LEU A 76 11.33 -14.72 3.63
C LEU A 76 10.60 -15.37 2.45
N PRO A 77 9.69 -14.63 1.80
CA PRO A 77 8.94 -15.18 0.68
C PRO A 77 9.87 -15.48 -0.50
N LYS A 78 9.58 -16.60 -1.18
CA LYS A 78 10.45 -17.21 -2.18
C LYS A 78 10.70 -16.28 -3.36
N SER A 79 11.97 -16.01 -3.67
CA SER A 79 12.36 -15.26 -4.86
C SER A 79 11.84 -15.87 -6.16
N GLY A 80 11.45 -15.03 -7.11
CA GLY A 80 10.88 -15.46 -8.39
C GLY A 80 9.48 -16.06 -8.30
N SER A 81 8.87 -16.14 -7.11
CA SER A 81 7.49 -16.59 -6.98
C SER A 81 6.50 -15.47 -7.26
N GLN A 82 5.28 -15.84 -7.66
CA GLN A 82 4.20 -14.89 -7.85
C GLN A 82 3.51 -14.60 -6.52
N LEU A 83 3.24 -13.31 -6.29
CA LEU A 83 2.54 -12.79 -5.13
C LEU A 83 1.30 -12.04 -5.60
N THR A 84 0.14 -12.42 -5.08
CA THR A 84 -1.13 -11.75 -5.35
C THR A 84 -1.35 -10.63 -4.34
N ILE A 85 -1.57 -9.41 -4.82
CA ILE A 85 -1.88 -8.23 -4.03
C ILE A 85 -3.39 -7.96 -4.14
N PRO A 86 -4.18 -8.21 -3.09
CA PRO A 86 -5.63 -8.01 -3.13
C PRO A 86 -5.97 -6.53 -2.93
N GLN A 87 -6.11 -5.77 -4.02
CA GLN A 87 -6.60 -4.38 -3.95
C GLN A 87 -8.09 -4.28 -4.33
N GLN A 88 -8.70 -5.38 -4.73
CA GLN A 88 -10.13 -5.44 -4.99
C GLN A 88 -10.88 -5.54 -3.66
N THR A 89 -11.89 -4.69 -3.45
CA THR A 89 -12.69 -4.65 -2.24
C THR A 89 -14.17 -4.46 -2.56
N ASP A 90 -15.03 -4.90 -1.66
CA ASP A 90 -16.46 -4.61 -1.71
C ASP A 90 -16.74 -3.27 -1.05
N PHE A 91 -17.29 -2.34 -1.82
CA PHE A 91 -17.83 -1.09 -1.32
C PHE A 91 -19.00 -1.40 -0.37
N ALA A 92 -18.75 -1.24 0.93
CA ALA A 92 -19.77 -1.38 1.95
C ALA A 92 -20.74 -0.19 1.84
N ARG A 93 -22.02 -0.48 1.63
CA ARG A 93 -23.07 0.53 1.84
C ARG A 93 -23.17 0.79 3.34
N HIS A 94 -22.43 1.77 3.85
CA HIS A 94 -22.66 2.28 5.19
C HIS A 94 -23.89 3.19 5.14
N CYS A 95 -25.07 2.61 5.37
CA CYS A 95 -26.24 3.36 5.82
C CYS A 95 -26.78 2.66 7.08
N SER A 96 -26.42 3.20 8.24
CA SER A 96 -27.35 3.39 9.35
C SER A 96 -26.86 4.49 10.26
#